data_AF-A0A9J7A9G1-F1
#
_entry.id   AF-A0A9J7A9G1-F1
#
_cell.length_a   1.000
_cell.length_b   1.000
_cell.length_c   1.000
_cell.angle_alpha   90.00
_cell.angle_beta   90.00
_cell.angle_gamma   90.00
#
_symmetry.space_group_name_H-M   'P 1'
#
loop_
_entity.id
_entity.type
_entity.pdbx_description
1 polymer ?
#
loop_
_entity_poly.entity_id
_entity_poly.type
_entity_poly.pdbx_seq_one_letter_code
_entity_poly.pdbx_strand_id
1 'polypeptide(L)'
;MKYLVLTLLLLISGATSAGVDHVTDQERLALEKVLVYLKDAQGLVSKANSVSAIDTRFPLNYQALNTDLAEIRDALERHLRAPSRSPRKVKNLDSDYLPREGSEAAIEQDQIIGVFVE
;
A
#
# COMPACT_ATOMS: atom_id res chain seq x y z
N MET A 1 9.94 54.94 -27.72
CA MET A 1 9.29 53.85 -28.50
C MET A 1 10.04 52.50 -28.40
N LYS A 2 11.39 52.45 -28.47
CA LYS A 2 12.16 51.18 -28.41
C LYS A 2 11.97 50.36 -27.13
N TYR A 3 11.86 51.01 -25.97
CA TYR A 3 11.73 50.31 -24.69
C TYR A 3 10.31 49.80 -24.40
N LEU A 4 9.29 50.32 -25.11
CA LEU A 4 7.89 49.92 -24.93
C LEU A 4 7.64 48.51 -25.47
N VAL A 5 8.31 48.16 -26.57
CA VAL A 5 8.29 46.80 -27.15
C VAL A 5 9.01 45.80 -26.22
N LEU A 6 10.11 46.22 -25.58
CA LEU A 6 10.86 45.39 -24.64
C LEU A 6 10.06 45.08 -23.37
N THR A 7 9.33 46.08 -22.83
CA THR A 7 8.44 45.88 -21.68
C THR A 7 7.23 45.01 -22.01
N LEU A 8 6.71 45.09 -23.24
CA LEU A 8 5.59 44.26 -23.71
C LEU A 8 6.01 42.78 -23.88
N LEU A 9 7.24 42.54 -24.33
CA LEU A 9 7.78 41.18 -24.50
C LEU A 9 8.01 40.48 -23.15
N LEU A 10 8.39 41.23 -22.10
CA LEU A 10 8.65 40.67 -20.77
C LEU A 10 7.37 40.20 -20.05
N LEU A 11 6.22 40.83 -20.35
CA LEU A 11 4.92 40.49 -19.74
C LEU A 11 4.32 39.18 -20.26
N ILE A 12 4.73 38.71 -21.44
CA ILE A 12 4.21 37.46 -22.05
C ILE A 12 4.92 36.22 -21.47
N SER A 13 6.13 36.39 -20.90
CA SER A 13 6.92 35.28 -20.36
C SER A 13 6.42 34.72 -19.02
N GLY A 14 5.42 35.34 -18.39
CA GLY A 14 4.88 34.93 -17.08
C GLY A 14 3.77 33.86 -17.12
N ALA A 15 3.30 33.45 -18.31
CA ALA A 15 2.09 32.64 -18.44
C ALA A 15 2.32 31.12 -18.60
N THR A 16 3.41 30.56 -18.07
CA THR A 16 3.65 29.10 -18.12
C THR A 16 3.77 28.48 -16.73
N SER A 17 2.65 28.44 -16.03
CA SER A 17 2.44 27.38 -15.04
C SER A 17 0.96 27.02 -14.99
N ALA A 18 0.44 26.46 -16.09
CA ALA A 18 -0.73 25.61 -15.99
C ALA A 18 -0.33 24.46 -15.06
N GLY A 19 -0.90 24.43 -13.86
CA GLY A 19 -0.72 23.33 -12.93
C GLY A 19 -1.24 22.07 -13.61
N VAL A 20 -0.31 21.28 -14.14
CA VAL A 20 -0.60 19.94 -14.65
C VAL A 20 -1.15 19.16 -13.47
N ASP A 21 -2.43 18.83 -13.52
CA ASP A 21 -3.05 17.93 -12.56
C ASP A 21 -2.24 16.63 -12.59
N HIS A 22 -1.59 16.31 -11.47
CA HIS A 22 -0.49 15.35 -11.46
C HIS A 22 -0.95 13.88 -11.57
N VAL A 23 -2.27 13.65 -11.60
CA VAL A 23 -2.92 12.36 -11.82
C VAL A 23 -4.09 12.60 -12.77
N THR A 24 -4.09 11.94 -13.93
CA THR A 24 -5.21 12.07 -14.88
C THR A 24 -6.46 11.36 -14.34
N ASP A 25 -7.66 11.75 -14.79
CA ASP A 25 -8.90 11.06 -14.40
C ASP A 25 -8.86 9.56 -14.74
N GLN A 26 -8.24 9.20 -15.86
CA GLN A 26 -8.07 7.81 -16.28
C GLN A 26 -7.12 7.04 -15.35
N GLU A 27 -6.01 7.68 -14.95
CA GLU A 27 -5.07 7.12 -13.99
C GLU A 27 -5.73 6.93 -12.61
N ARG A 28 -6.47 7.92 -12.13
CA ARG A 28 -7.24 7.84 -10.89
C ARG A 28 -8.19 6.63 -10.90
N LEU A 29 -9.00 6.48 -11.95
CA LEU A 29 -9.93 5.35 -12.09
C LEU A 29 -9.20 4.00 -12.12
N ALA A 30 -8.05 3.92 -12.78
CA ALA A 30 -7.25 2.70 -12.82
C ALA A 30 -6.69 2.35 -11.42
N LEU A 31 -6.15 3.34 -10.71
CA LEU A 31 -5.59 3.15 -9.37
C LEU A 31 -6.67 2.83 -8.33
N GLU A 32 -7.87 3.40 -8.45
CA GLU A 32 -9.02 3.03 -7.62
C GLU A 32 -9.41 1.56 -7.82
N LYS A 33 -9.37 1.05 -9.05
CA LYS A 33 -9.57 -0.40 -9.30
C LYS A 33 -8.47 -1.25 -8.68
N VAL A 34 -7.21 -0.81 -8.73
CA VAL A 34 -6.10 -1.49 -8.05
C VAL A 34 -6.34 -1.58 -6.55
N LEU A 35 -6.85 -0.52 -5.91
CA LEU A 35 -7.19 -0.55 -4.48
C LEU A 35 -8.25 -1.61 -4.16
N VAL A 36 -9.27 -1.77 -5.02
CA VAL A 36 -10.28 -2.82 -4.87
C VAL A 36 -9.64 -4.21 -4.98
N TYR A 37 -8.81 -4.44 -6.00
CA TYR A 37 -8.13 -5.72 -6.17
C TYR A 37 -7.17 -6.06 -5.04
N LEU A 38 -6.46 -5.07 -4.48
CA LEU A 38 -5.60 -5.28 -3.31
C LEU A 38 -6.41 -5.69 -2.08
N LYS A 39 -7.59 -5.09 -1.87
CA LYS A 39 -8.49 -5.47 -0.78
C LYS A 39 -9.01 -6.91 -0.96
N ASP A 40 -9.40 -7.27 -2.18
CA ASP A 40 -9.86 -8.63 -2.48
C ASP A 40 -8.73 -9.65 -2.29
N ALA A 41 -7.50 -9.31 -2.73
CA ALA A 41 -6.31 -10.11 -2.51
C ALA A 41 -6.01 -10.33 -1.02
N GLN A 42 -6.13 -9.30 -0.17
CA GLN A 42 -5.99 -9.44 1.29
C GLN A 42 -7.01 -10.43 1.87
N GLY A 43 -8.25 -10.40 1.37
CA GLY A 43 -9.28 -11.38 1.73
C GLY A 43 -8.89 -12.81 1.36
N LEU A 44 -8.36 -12.99 0.14
CA LEU A 44 -7.85 -14.28 -0.32
C LEU A 44 -6.64 -14.77 0.49
N VAL A 45 -5.70 -13.89 0.83
CA VAL A 45 -4.54 -14.20 1.68
C VAL A 45 -4.98 -14.64 3.07
N SER A 46 -5.97 -13.95 3.64
CA SER A 46 -6.54 -14.33 4.95
C SER A 46 -7.23 -15.69 4.90
N LYS A 47 -7.97 -15.97 3.83
CA LYS A 47 -8.57 -17.30 3.60
C LYS A 47 -7.50 -18.37 3.40
N ALA A 48 -6.45 -18.09 2.63
CA ALA A 48 -5.33 -19.01 2.43
C ALA A 48 -4.62 -19.35 3.75
N ASN A 49 -4.42 -18.36 4.63
CA ASN A 49 -3.89 -18.58 5.96
C ASN A 49 -4.78 -19.52 6.79
N SER A 50 -6.11 -19.32 6.77
CA SER A 50 -7.06 -20.14 7.53
C SER A 50 -7.14 -21.61 7.11
N VAL A 51 -6.75 -21.93 5.87
CA VAL A 51 -6.73 -23.30 5.33
C VAL A 51 -5.31 -23.84 5.18
N SER A 52 -4.30 -23.07 5.62
CA SER A 52 -2.91 -23.47 5.49
C SER A 52 -2.62 -24.70 6.36
N ALA A 53 -1.88 -25.66 5.79
CA ALA A 53 -1.45 -26.83 6.53
C ALA A 53 -0.32 -26.44 7.48
N ILE A 54 -0.46 -26.80 8.76
CA ILE A 54 0.53 -26.49 9.81
C ILE A 54 1.88 -27.18 9.53
N ASP A 55 1.87 -28.34 8.86
CA ASP A 55 3.05 -29.17 8.60
C ASP A 55 3.54 -29.08 7.14
N THR A 56 3.42 -27.90 6.53
CA THR A 56 4.00 -27.69 5.20
C THR A 56 5.53 -27.56 5.30
N ARG A 57 6.23 -28.23 4.39
CA ARG A 57 7.70 -28.14 4.27
C ARG A 57 8.20 -26.72 4.01
N PHE A 58 7.34 -25.87 3.45
CA PHE A 58 7.64 -24.48 3.14
C PHE A 58 6.50 -23.61 3.67
N PRO A 59 6.55 -23.19 4.95
CA PRO A 59 5.50 -22.36 5.51
C PRO A 59 5.64 -20.94 4.97
N LEU A 60 4.51 -20.34 4.59
CA LEU A 60 4.47 -18.96 4.12
C LEU A 60 4.10 -18.04 5.29
N ASN A 61 4.84 -16.95 5.46
CA ASN A 61 4.51 -15.91 6.42
C ASN A 61 3.35 -15.04 5.91
N TYR A 62 2.12 -15.53 6.09
CA TYR A 62 0.90 -14.83 5.69
C TYR A 62 0.71 -13.47 6.40
N GLN A 63 1.28 -13.31 7.60
CA GLN A 63 1.21 -12.04 8.33
C GLN A 63 2.06 -10.96 7.65
N ALA A 64 3.29 -11.30 7.25
CA ALA A 64 4.16 -10.39 6.49
C ALA A 64 3.50 -10.00 5.17
N LEU A 65 2.98 -10.99 4.42
CA LEU A 65 2.28 -10.73 3.15
C LEU A 65 1.07 -9.80 3.31
N ASN A 66 0.24 -10.01 4.34
CA ASN A 66 -0.88 -9.13 4.62
C ASN A 66 -0.45 -7.71 4.98
N THR A 67 0.65 -7.58 5.71
CA THR A 67 1.23 -6.28 6.08
C THR A 67 1.70 -5.52 4.84
N ASP A 68 2.42 -6.18 3.94
CA ASP A 68 2.90 -5.57 2.70
C ASP A 68 1.74 -5.13 1.79
N LEU A 69 0.72 -5.97 1.62
CA LEU A 69 -0.48 -5.59 0.86
C LEU A 69 -1.17 -4.36 1.46
N ALA A 70 -1.16 -4.22 2.79
CA ALA A 70 -1.72 -3.05 3.47
C ALA A 70 -0.86 -1.80 3.23
N GLU A 71 0.47 -1.94 3.26
CA GLU A 71 1.40 -0.84 2.99
C GLU A 71 1.30 -0.34 1.55
N ILE A 72 1.17 -1.24 0.57
CA ILE A 72 0.93 -0.88 -0.83
C ILE A 72 -0.39 -0.12 -0.98
N ARG A 73 -1.46 -0.64 -0.36
CA ARG A 73 -2.79 0.01 -0.39
C ARG A 73 -2.73 1.42 0.20
N ASP A 74 -2.11 1.57 1.37
CA ASP A 74 -1.95 2.87 2.03
C ASP A 74 -1.11 3.85 1.20
N ALA A 75 -0.04 3.37 0.55
CA ALA A 75 0.77 4.20 -0.34
C ALA A 75 -0.04 4.73 -1.53
N LEU A 76 -0.88 3.89 -2.14
CA LEU A 76 -1.78 4.27 -3.23
C LEU A 76 -2.90 5.22 -2.76
N GLU A 77 -3.52 4.96 -1.61
CA GLU A 77 -4.52 5.86 -1.03
C GLU A 77 -3.93 7.25 -0.75
N ARG A 78 -2.70 7.31 -0.21
CA ARG A 78 -1.98 8.57 0.01
C ARG A 78 -1.67 9.30 -1.30
N HIS A 79 -1.31 8.56 -2.34
CA HIS A 79 -1.06 9.13 -3.66
C HIS A 79 -2.33 9.75 -4.26
N LEU A 80 -3.48 9.05 -4.18
CA LEU A 80 -4.76 9.53 -4.71
C LEU A 80 -5.38 10.68 -3.92
N ARG A 81 -5.23 10.69 -2.59
CA ARG A 81 -5.82 11.73 -1.71
C ARG A 81 -4.99 13.02 -1.67
N ALA A 82 -3.67 12.91 -1.74
CA ALA A 82 -2.76 14.06 -1.63
C ALA A 82 -1.55 13.86 -2.55
N PRO A 83 -1.70 14.05 -3.87
CA PRO A 83 -0.59 13.95 -4.82
C PRO A 83 0.50 14.93 -4.38
N SER A 84 1.63 14.38 -3.92
CA SER A 84 2.75 15.17 -3.40
C SER A 84 3.71 15.47 -4.53
N ARG A 85 4.21 16.71 -4.56
CA ARG A 85 5.23 17.16 -5.52
C ARG A 85 6.64 16.67 -5.19
N SER A 86 6.82 15.94 -4.08
CA SER A 86 8.10 15.37 -3.65
C SER A 86 8.00 13.86 -3.46
N PRO A 87 9.06 13.08 -3.75
CA PRO A 87 9.08 11.64 -3.49
C PRO A 87 8.79 11.36 -2.02
N ARG A 88 7.69 10.66 -1.73
CA ARG A 88 7.40 10.19 -0.36
C ARG A 88 8.19 8.92 -0.11
N LYS A 89 8.84 8.82 1.06
CA LYS A 89 9.46 7.56 1.48
C LYS A 89 8.35 6.53 1.71
N VAL A 90 8.37 5.46 0.93
CA VAL A 90 7.64 4.22 1.21
C VAL A 90 8.51 3.35 2.11
N LYS A 91 7.89 2.61 3.01
CA LYS A 91 8.60 1.61 3.81
C LYS A 91 9.03 0.48 2.89
N ASN A 92 10.17 -0.14 3.18
CA ASN A 92 10.59 -1.33 2.45
C ASN A 92 9.62 -2.46 2.81
N LEU A 93 9.02 -3.05 1.77
CA LEU A 93 8.21 -4.25 1.89
C LEU A 93 9.09 -5.41 2.36
N ASP A 94 8.51 -6.35 3.09
CA ASP A 94 9.22 -7.55 3.47
C ASP A 94 9.44 -8.42 2.22
N SER A 95 10.71 -8.59 1.83
CA SER A 95 11.04 -9.45 0.69
C SER A 95 11.12 -10.92 1.08
N ASP A 96 11.17 -11.22 2.38
CA ASP A 96 11.33 -12.57 2.89
C ASP A 96 10.03 -13.04 3.58
N TYR A 97 9.22 -13.77 2.82
CA TYR A 97 8.02 -14.40 3.36
C TYR A 97 8.30 -15.75 4.03
N LEU A 98 9.56 -16.05 4.33
CA LEU A 98 9.90 -17.19 5.16
C LEU A 98 9.42 -16.95 6.60
N PRO A 99 9.12 -18.03 7.34
CA PRO A 99 8.81 -17.92 8.76
C PRO A 99 10.04 -17.37 9.47
N ARG A 100 9.85 -16.38 10.34
CA ARG A 100 10.93 -15.88 11.19
C ARG A 100 11.38 -17.02 12.09
N GLU A 101 12.64 -17.44 11.99
CA GLU A 101 13.24 -18.35 12.98
C GLU A 101 13.09 -17.69 14.36
N GLY A 102 12.19 -18.22 15.19
CA GLY A 102 11.85 -17.66 16.51
C GLY A 102 10.39 -17.23 16.70
N SER A 103 9.50 -17.34 15.71
CA SER A 103 8.05 -17.30 15.99
C SER A 103 7.56 -18.68 16.46
N GLU A 104 8.13 -19.15 17.57
CA GLU A 104 7.48 -20.19 18.35
C GLU A 104 6.11 -19.66 18.76
N ALA A 105 5.07 -20.34 18.26
CA ALA A 105 3.83 -20.62 18.96
C ALA A 105 3.61 -19.83 20.26
N ALA A 106 3.15 -18.59 20.17
CA ALA A 106 2.28 -18.02 21.20
C ALA A 106 0.90 -18.68 21.06
N ILE A 107 0.87 -19.99 21.24
CA ILE A 107 -0.36 -20.68 21.59
C ILE A 107 -0.51 -20.40 23.08
N GLU A 108 -1.34 -19.41 23.42
CA GLU A 108 -1.92 -19.34 24.76
C GLU A 108 -2.75 -20.61 24.97
N GLN A 109 -2.08 -21.66 25.45
CA GLN A 109 -2.65 -22.96 25.76
C GLN A 109 -2.84 -23.14 27.27
N ASP A 110 -3.07 -22.04 28.01
CA ASP A 110 -3.15 -22.09 29.47
C ASP A 110 -4.46 -21.56 30.07
N GLN A 111 -5.57 -21.60 29.33
CA GLN A 111 -6.85 -21.25 29.94
C GLN A 111 -8.12 -21.90 29.37
N ILE A 112 -8.12 -23.21 29.09
CA ILE A 112 -9.38 -24.00 29.14
C ILE A 112 -9.10 -25.39 29.73
N ILE A 113 -8.67 -25.43 31.00
CA ILE A 113 -9.01 -26.54 31.90
C ILE A 113 -10.05 -25.97 32.86
N GLY A 114 -11.30 -26.34 32.67
CA GLY A 114 -12.38 -25.90 33.53
C GLY A 114 -13.74 -26.46 33.13
N VAL A 115 -14.03 -27.66 33.64
CA VAL A 115 -15.35 -28.14 34.09
C VAL A 115 -16.41 -28.31 32.97
N PHE A 116 -16.97 -29.49 32.67
CA PHE A 116 -17.74 -30.37 33.55
C PHE A 116 -17.80 -31.79 32.96
N VAL A 117 -17.54 -32.77 33.82
CA VAL A 117 -18.11 -34.12 33.75
C VAL A 117 -19.30 -34.11 34.70
N GLU A 118 -20.50 -34.34 34.18
CA GLU A 118 -21.58 -35.16 34.76
C GLU A 118 -22.65 -35.41 33.70
#